data_AF-A0A811VGF4-F1
#
_entry.id   AF-A0A811VGF4-F1
#
_cell.length_a   1.000
_cell.length_b   1.000
_cell.length_c   1.000
_cell.angle_alpha   90.00
_cell.angle_beta   90.00
_cell.angle_gamma   90.00
#
_symmetry.space_group_name_H-M   'P 1'
#
loop_
_entity.id
_entity.type
_entity.pdbx_description
1 polymer ?
#
loop_
_entity_poly.entity_id
_entity_poly.type
_entity_poly.pdbx_seq_one_letter_code
_entity_poly.pdbx_strand_id
1 'polypeptide(L)' 'NQISWIRRRDWHILSSGAQLYTNDERFAILHAPGSNMWTLQINLCNGAIMACTSVR' A
#
# COMPACT_ATOMS: atom_id res chain seq x y z
N ASN A 1 -13.98 6.59 3.34
CA ASN A 1 -13.65 5.71 2.20
C ASN A 1 -12.21 5.16 2.35
N GLN A 2 -12.02 3.97 2.93
CA GLN A 2 -10.70 3.38 3.25
C GLN A 2 -10.40 2.13 2.40
N ILE A 3 -9.16 1.91 1.96
CA ILE A 3 -8.77 0.71 1.18
C ILE A 3 -7.85 -0.17 2.03
N SER A 4 -8.03 -1.49 1.95
CA SER A 4 -7.16 -2.46 2.61
C SER A 4 -6.32 -3.21 1.58
N TRP A 5 -5.03 -3.31 1.84
CA TRP A 5 -4.08 -4.03 1.00
C TRP A 5 -3.75 -5.38 1.63
N ILE A 6 -3.96 -6.46 0.87
CA ILE A 6 -3.75 -7.84 1.32
C ILE A 6 -2.77 -8.53 0.38
N ARG A 7 -1.73 -9.16 0.94
CA ARG A 7 -0.81 -10.00 0.19
C ARG A 7 -1.48 -11.34 -0.09
N ARG A 8 -1.78 -11.62 -1.37
CA ARG A 8 -2.50 -12.86 -1.75
C ARG A 8 -1.76 -14.17 -1.47
N ARG A 9 -0.43 -14.15 -1.33
CA ARG A 9 0.38 -15.36 -1.13
C ARG A 9 0.10 -16.06 0.20
N ASP A 10 -0.14 -15.27 1.24
CA ASP A 10 -0.25 -15.72 2.63
C ASP A 10 -1.38 -15.01 3.39
N TRP A 11 -2.20 -14.23 2.69
CA TRP A 11 -3.33 -13.47 3.23
C TRP A 11 -2.96 -12.47 4.33
N HIS A 12 -1.69 -12.05 4.37
CA HIS A 12 -1.25 -11.06 5.33
C HIS A 12 -1.78 -9.67 4.95
N ILE A 13 -2.40 -8.99 5.92
CA ILE A 13 -2.87 -7.62 5.74
C ILE A 13 -1.65 -6.70 5.82
N LEU A 14 -1.33 -6.00 4.74
CA LEU A 14 -0.21 -5.07 4.69
C LEU A 14 -0.60 -3.72 5.30
N SER A 15 -1.82 -3.26 4.98
CA SER A 15 -2.31 -1.96 5.39
C SER A 15 -3.83 -1.89 5.40
N SER A 16 -4.38 -1.04 6.26
CA SER A 16 -5.77 -0.57 6.21
C SER A 16 -5.78 0.96 6.23
N GLY A 17 -6.15 1.58 5.10
CA GLY A 17 -6.03 3.02 4.90
C GLY A 17 -4.59 3.50 5.02
N ALA A 18 -4.36 4.51 5.87
CA ALA A 18 -3.02 5.04 6.11
C ALA A 18 -2.23 4.22 7.15
N GLN A 19 -2.87 3.25 7.83
CA GLN A 19 -2.22 2.42 8.84
C GLN A 19 -1.49 1.26 8.16
N LEU A 20 -0.20 1.09 8.42
CA LEU A 20 0.60 -0.06 8.02
C LEU A 20 0.62 -1.09 9.16
N TYR A 21 0.44 -2.37 8.81
CA TYR A 21 0.55 -3.50 9.74
C TYR A 21 1.82 -4.32 9.53
N THR A 22 2.63 -3.92 8.55
CA THR A 22 3.96 -4.47 8.31
C THR A 22 5.02 -3.51 8.85
N ASN A 23 6.11 -4.07 9.39
CA ASN A 23 7.29 -3.30 9.81
C ASN A 23 8.32 -3.15 8.66
N ASP A 24 7.98 -3.61 7.46
CA ASP A 24 8.86 -3.54 6.30
C ASP A 24 8.79 -2.13 5.69
N GLU A 25 9.90 -1.38 5.82
CA GLU A 25 10.05 0.00 5.36
C GLU A 25 9.88 0.18 3.85
N ARG A 26 9.89 -0.93 3.09
CA ARG A 26 9.68 -0.89 1.65
C ARG A 26 8.25 -0.51 1.28
N PHE A 27 7.29 -0.71 2.18
CA PHE A 27 5.88 -0.42 1.93
C PHE A 27 5.54 1.00 2.37
N ALA A 28 5.00 1.78 1.44
CA ALA A 28 4.50 3.12 1.72
C ALA A 28 3.08 3.28 1.15
N ILE A 29 2.26 4.07 1.85
CA ILE A 29 0.92 4.44 1.39
C ILE A 29 0.95 5.88 0.92
N LEU A 30 0.48 6.09 -0.31
CA LEU A 30 0.25 7.40 -0.89
C LEU A 30 -1.26 7.61 -1.01
N HIS A 31 -1.77 8.60 -0.29
CA HIS A 31 -3.16 9.03 -0.33
C HIS A 31 -3.21 10.55 -0.22
N ALA A 32 -3.85 11.19 -1.20
CA ALA A 32 -4.08 12.63 -1.15
C ALA A 32 -5.38 12.92 -0.39
N PRO A 33 -5.38 13.90 0.55
CA PRO A 33 -6.60 14.26 1.27
C PRO A 33 -7.70 14.70 0.29
N GLY A 34 -8.88 14.09 0.40
CA GLY A 34 -10.02 14.32 -0.50
C GLY A 34 -10.02 13.45 -1.77
N SER A 35 -8.96 12.68 -2.05
CA SER A 35 -8.93 11.74 -3.18
C SER A 35 -9.52 10.37 -2.81
N ASN A 36 -10.16 9.70 -3.77
CA ASN A 36 -10.57 8.30 -3.65
C ASN A 36 -9.49 7.31 -4.12
N MET A 37 -8.36 7.83 -4.61
CA MET A 37 -7.24 7.05 -5.10
C MET A 37 -6.28 6.74 -3.96
N TRP A 38 -6.02 5.45 -3.75
CA TRP A 38 -5.00 4.97 -2.84
C TRP A 38 -3.93 4.22 -3.62
N THR A 39 -2.67 4.52 -3.33
CA THR A 39 -1.53 3.84 -3.95
C THR A 39 -0.67 3.19 -2.87
N LEU A 40 -0.45 1.88 -2.99
CA LEU A 40 0.57 1.16 -2.25
C LEU A 40 1.86 1.14 -3.06
N GLN A 41 2.91 1.74 -2.54
CA GLN A 41 4.24 1.74 -3.11
C GLN A 41 5.12 0.69 -2.43
N ILE A 42 5.92 -0.02 -3.23
CA ILE A 42 6.87 -1.04 -2.77
C ILE A 42 8.24 -0.72 -3.36
N ASN A 43 9.19 -0.37 -2.50
CA ASN A 43 10.58 -0.10 -2.90
C ASN A 43 11.37 -1.41 -2.96
N LEU A 44 11.88 -1.76 -4.14
CA LEU A 44 12.67 -2.98 -4.34
C LEU A 44 14.16 -2.71 -4.13
N CYS A 45 14.91 -3.76 -3.77
CA CYS A 45 16.35 -3.65 -3.47
C CYS A 45 17.21 -3.25 -4.67
N ASN A 46 16.69 -3.41 -5.90
CA ASN A 46 17.36 -3.02 -7.14
C ASN A 46 17.09 -1.54 -7.53
N GLY A 47 16.45 -0.76 -6.66
CA GLY A 47 16.07 0.62 -6.93
C GLY A 47 14.80 0.77 -7.78
N ALA A 48 14.16 -0.34 -8.19
CA ALA A 48 12.86 -0.28 -8.83
C ALA A 48 11.75 -0.01 -7.81
N ILE A 49 10.71 0.70 -8.26
CA ILE A 49 9.52 1.00 -7.46
C ILE A 49 8.32 0.35 -8.13
N MET A 50 7.59 -0.48 -7.37
CA MET A 50 6.32 -1.04 -7.81
C MET A 50 5.18 -0.29 -7.13
N ALA A 51 4.14 0.07 -7.89
CA ALA A 51 2.97 0.77 -7.38
C ALA A 51 1.69 -0.02 -7.70
N CYS A 52 0.84 -0.19 -6.70
CA CYS A 52 -0.50 -0.73 -6.85
C CYS A 52 -1.50 0.37 -6.52
N THR A 53 -2.31 0.78 -7.50
CA THR A 53 -3.30 1.85 -7.32
C THR A 53 -4.70 1.25 -7.31
N SER A 54 -5.53 1.69 -6.36
CA SER A 54 -6.93 1.32 -6.26
C SER A 54 -7.78 2.58 -6.09
N VAL A 55 -8.93 2.61 -6.76
CA VAL A 55 -9.90 3.70 -6.70
C VAL A 55 -11.15 3.15 -6.04
N ARG A 56 -11.61 3.83 -5.00
CA ARG A 56 -12.86 3.50 -4.31
C ARG A 56 -14.06 4.18 -4.95
#